data_AF-A0A3Q0D119-F1
#
_entry.id   AF-A0A3Q0D119-F1
#
_cell.length_a   1.000
_cell.length_b   1.000
_cell.length_c   1.000
_cell.angle_alpha   90.00
_cell.angle_beta   90.00
_cell.angle_gamma   90.00
#
_symmetry.space_group_name_H-M   'P 1'
#
loop_
_entity.id
_entity.type
_entity.pdbx_description
1 polymer ?
#
loop_
_entity_poly.entity_id
_entity_poly.type
_entity_poly.pdbx_seq_one_letter_code
_entity_poly.pdbx_strand_id
1 'polypeptide(L)'
;MEADTKLVTGIVCSSFVTFQILFHFVSHWFSAKVCPGYNSLSIEKKIEWNSRVVSTCHSLLVGSFGLYLFLFDEPTIADPIWGDPARVKLNIATASGYLISDLLIILLNWKVIGDKFFVIHHCAALTAYYLMLVSTSVHRSLARRQGC
;
A
#
# COMPACT_ATOMS: atom_id res chain seq x y z
N MET A 1 18.01 -2.65 -14.15
CA MET A 1 17.93 -1.99 -12.84
C MET A 1 17.12 -0.71 -12.95
N GLU A 2 17.52 0.24 -13.80
CA GLU A 2 16.81 1.52 -13.97
C GLU A 2 15.33 1.40 -14.39
N ALA A 3 15.01 0.51 -15.34
CA ALA A 3 13.62 0.29 -15.78
C ALA A 3 12.73 -0.32 -14.67
N ASP A 4 13.28 -1.21 -13.84
CA ASP A 4 12.58 -1.83 -12.71
C ASP A 4 12.30 -0.80 -11.60
N THR A 5 13.29 0.05 -11.30
CA THR A 5 13.14 1.17 -10.36
C THR A 5 12.10 2.18 -10.85
N LYS A 6 12.13 2.58 -12.12
CA LYS A 6 11.13 3.50 -12.70
C LYS A 6 9.73 2.93 -12.60
N LEU A 7 9.54 1.64 -12.87
CA LEU A 7 8.25 0.97 -12.75
C LEU A 7 7.76 0.95 -11.30
N VAL A 8 8.61 0.54 -10.35
CA VAL A 8 8.27 0.52 -8.92
C VAL A 8 7.89 1.92 -8.44
N THR A 9 8.70 2.94 -8.73
CA THR A 9 8.38 4.33 -8.38
C THR A 9 7.05 4.77 -9.01
N GLY A 10 6.82 4.43 -10.27
CA GLY A 10 5.55 4.69 -10.95
C GLY A 10 4.35 4.09 -10.21
N ILE A 11 4.44 2.83 -9.80
CA ILE A 11 3.39 2.12 -9.04
C ILE A 11 3.17 2.77 -7.67
N VAL A 12 4.24 3.12 -6.94
CA VAL A 12 4.12 3.80 -5.64
C VAL A 12 3.39 5.13 -5.82
N CYS A 13 3.82 5.96 -6.78
CA CYS A 13 3.21 7.25 -7.05
C CYS A 13 1.75 7.14 -7.50
N SER A 14 1.44 6.23 -8.42
CA SER A 14 0.06 6.04 -8.90
C SER A 14 -0.85 5.51 -7.79
N SER A 15 -0.34 4.60 -6.95
CA SER A 15 -1.08 4.07 -5.80
C SER A 15 -1.32 5.16 -4.76
N PHE A 16 -0.32 5.97 -4.44
CA PHE A 16 -0.47 7.14 -3.57
C PHE A 16 -1.60 8.05 -4.06
N VAL A 17 -1.56 8.46 -5.32
CA VAL A 17 -2.60 9.34 -5.91
C VAL A 17 -3.96 8.66 -5.87
N THR A 18 -4.03 7.37 -6.19
CA THR A 18 -5.28 6.60 -6.17
C THR A 18 -5.90 6.59 -4.77
N PHE A 19 -5.12 6.30 -3.73
CA PHE A 19 -5.62 6.26 -2.36
C PHE A 19 -5.98 7.66 -1.81
N GLN A 20 -5.29 8.71 -2.25
CA GLN A 20 -5.71 10.10 -1.98
C GLN A 20 -7.05 10.43 -2.62
N ILE A 21 -7.26 10.03 -3.89
CA ILE A 21 -8.55 10.22 -4.58
C ILE A 21 -9.65 9.42 -3.88
N LEU A 22 -9.35 8.19 -3.46
CA LEU A 22 -10.29 7.35 -2.71
C LEU A 22 -10.71 8.03 -1.40
N PHE A 23 -9.77 8.62 -0.66
CA PHE A 23 -10.06 9.32 0.59
C PHE A 23 -10.85 10.61 0.37
N HIS A 24 -10.40 11.48 -0.52
CA HIS A 24 -10.98 12.82 -0.66
C HIS A 24 -12.30 12.85 -1.42
N PHE A 25 -12.52 11.91 -2.35
CA PHE A 25 -13.67 11.97 -3.25
C PHE A 25 -14.52 10.71 -3.22
N VAL A 26 -13.92 9.55 -3.51
CA VAL A 26 -14.70 8.32 -3.78
C VAL A 26 -15.39 7.81 -2.52
N SER A 27 -14.69 7.75 -1.39
CA SER A 27 -15.24 7.29 -0.12
C SER A 27 -16.42 8.14 0.34
N HIS A 28 -16.32 9.46 0.20
CA HIS A 28 -17.41 10.38 0.50
C HIS A 28 -18.61 10.14 -0.42
N TRP A 29 -18.40 10.13 -1.74
CA TRP A 29 -19.47 9.92 -2.72
C TRP A 29 -20.17 8.59 -2.52
N PHE A 30 -19.41 7.51 -2.37
CA PHE A 30 -19.92 6.16 -2.18
C PHE A 30 -20.68 6.03 -0.85
N SER A 31 -20.08 6.50 0.25
CA SER A 31 -20.70 6.41 1.59
C SER A 31 -21.99 7.23 1.69
N ALA A 32 -22.03 8.42 1.07
CA ALA A 32 -23.24 9.24 1.02
C ALA A 32 -24.39 8.58 0.25
N LYS A 33 -24.07 7.69 -0.72
CA LYS A 33 -25.06 6.95 -1.52
C LYS A 33 -25.54 5.67 -0.83
N VAL A 34 -24.64 4.94 -0.19
CA VAL A 34 -24.93 3.61 0.39
C VAL A 34 -25.40 3.70 1.84
N CYS A 35 -24.92 4.68 2.59
CA CYS A 35 -25.22 4.86 4.02
C CYS A 35 -25.89 6.22 4.25
N PRO A 36 -27.23 6.31 4.29
CA PRO A 36 -27.93 7.60 4.46
C PRO A 36 -27.48 8.39 5.71
N GLY A 37 -27.14 7.69 6.80
CA GLY A 37 -26.62 8.30 8.03
C GLY A 37 -25.24 8.95 7.91
N TYR A 38 -24.49 8.68 6.83
CA TYR A 38 -23.19 9.32 6.59
C TYR A 38 -23.34 10.83 6.41
N ASN A 39 -24.39 11.30 5.74
CA ASN A 39 -24.58 12.73 5.47
C ASN A 39 -24.82 13.55 6.76
N SER A 40 -25.43 12.94 7.77
CA SER A 40 -25.66 13.54 9.09
C SER A 40 -24.43 13.55 10.01
N LEU A 41 -23.31 12.90 9.63
CA LEU A 41 -22.10 12.90 10.45
C LEU A 41 -21.43 14.28 10.46
N SER A 42 -20.78 14.59 11.58
CA SER A 42 -19.84 15.72 11.68
C SER A 42 -18.65 15.52 10.73
N ILE A 43 -17.95 16.60 10.42
CA ILE A 43 -16.77 16.55 9.53
C ILE A 43 -15.70 15.59 10.08
N GLU A 44 -15.46 15.62 11.39
CA GLU A 44 -14.49 14.73 12.07
C GLU A 44 -14.87 13.26 11.91
N LYS A 45 -16.16 12.94 12.07
CA LYS A 45 -16.65 11.57 11.89
C LYS A 45 -16.62 11.12 10.43
N LYS A 46 -16.80 12.03 9.47
CA LYS A 46 -16.61 11.75 8.04
C LYS A 46 -15.15 11.47 7.70
N ILE A 47 -14.21 12.22 8.28
CA ILE A 47 -12.77 11.98 8.13
C ILE A 47 -12.39 10.59 8.66
N GLU A 48 -12.83 10.26 9.88
CA GLU A 48 -12.59 8.94 10.48
C GLU A 48 -13.22 7.82 9.63
N TRP A 49 -14.47 8.02 9.21
CA TRP A 49 -15.19 7.07 8.36
C TRP A 49 -14.46 6.82 7.03
N ASN A 50 -14.09 7.88 6.32
CA ASN A 50 -13.42 7.77 5.03
C ASN A 50 -12.05 7.11 5.17
N SER A 51 -11.30 7.43 6.23
CA SER A 51 -10.03 6.75 6.53
C SER A 51 -10.24 5.25 6.71
N ARG A 52 -11.27 4.82 7.46
CA ARG A 52 -11.62 3.40 7.65
C ARG A 52 -12.06 2.71 6.36
N VAL A 53 -12.81 3.39 5.48
CA VAL A 53 -13.19 2.84 4.17
C VAL A 53 -11.95 2.59 3.32
N VAL A 54 -11.05 3.58 3.23
CA VAL A 54 -9.86 3.51 2.39
C VAL A 54 -8.88 2.44 2.90
N SER A 55 -8.67 2.34 4.22
CA SER A 55 -7.84 1.29 4.80
C SER A 55 -8.42 -0.11 4.59
N THR A 56 -9.75 -0.26 4.67
CA THR A 56 -10.43 -1.52 4.34
C THR A 56 -10.23 -1.89 2.87
N CYS A 57 -10.40 -0.94 1.95
CA CYS A 57 -10.12 -1.17 0.52
C CYS A 57 -8.68 -1.61 0.27
N HIS A 58 -7.71 -0.96 0.93
CA HIS A 58 -6.31 -1.36 0.88
C HIS A 58 -6.11 -2.79 1.40
N SER A 59 -6.61 -3.10 2.60
CA SER A 59 -6.45 -4.43 3.21
C SER A 59 -7.06 -5.53 2.35
N LEU A 60 -8.22 -5.29 1.73
CA LEU A 60 -8.83 -6.24 0.80
C LEU A 60 -7.99 -6.40 -0.47
N LEU A 61 -7.54 -5.30 -1.09
CA LEU A 61 -6.75 -5.37 -2.32
C LEU A 61 -5.42 -6.10 -2.11
N VAL A 62 -4.61 -5.59 -1.18
CA VAL A 62 -3.23 -6.05 -0.97
C VAL A 62 -3.19 -7.36 -0.20
N GLY A 63 -4.13 -7.56 0.73
CA GLY A 63 -4.29 -8.79 1.49
C GLY A 63 -4.79 -9.95 0.63
N SER A 64 -5.84 -9.75 -0.19
CA SER A 64 -6.29 -10.81 -1.10
C SER A 64 -5.25 -11.14 -2.17
N PHE A 65 -4.54 -10.13 -2.69
CA PHE A 65 -3.44 -10.40 -3.63
C PHE A 65 -2.27 -11.11 -2.95
N GLY A 66 -1.94 -10.75 -1.71
CA GLY A 66 -0.94 -11.45 -0.90
C GLY A 66 -1.31 -12.91 -0.65
N LEU A 67 -2.58 -13.18 -0.30
CA LEU A 67 -3.09 -14.55 -0.16
C LEU A 67 -3.01 -15.33 -1.46
N TYR A 68 -3.32 -14.70 -2.59
CA TYR A 68 -3.15 -15.32 -3.90
C TYR A 68 -1.70 -15.74 -4.15
N LEU A 69 -0.74 -14.84 -3.89
CA LEU A 69 0.68 -15.12 -4.07
C LEU A 69 1.17 -16.25 -3.15
N PHE A 70 0.67 -16.26 -1.91
CA PHE A 70 1.03 -17.29 -0.95
C PHE A 70 0.46 -18.67 -1.29
N LEU A 71 -0.76 -18.74 -1.83
CA LEU A 71 -1.47 -20.01 -2.07
C LEU A 71 -1.30 -20.58 -3.47
N PHE A 72 -1.08 -19.72 -4.48
CA PHE A 72 -1.18 -20.11 -5.89
C PHE A 72 -0.03 -19.66 -6.78
N ASP A 73 0.86 -18.76 -6.34
CA ASP A 73 1.98 -18.33 -7.20
C ASP A 73 3.17 -19.26 -7.03
N GLU A 74 3.29 -20.25 -7.92
CA GLU A 74 4.33 -21.28 -7.85
C GLU A 74 5.76 -20.73 -7.72
N PRO A 75 6.15 -19.63 -8.42
CA PRO A 75 7.46 -19.02 -8.22
C PRO A 75 7.67 -18.47 -6.81
N THR A 76 6.67 -17.78 -6.25
CA THR A 76 6.73 -17.26 -4.88
C THR A 76 6.71 -18.38 -3.84
N ILE A 77 5.99 -19.47 -4.10
CA ILE A 77 5.93 -20.64 -3.20
C ILE A 77 7.27 -21.40 -3.21
N ALA A 78 7.87 -21.56 -4.39
CA ALA A 78 9.13 -22.29 -4.56
C ALA A 78 10.32 -21.56 -3.91
N ASP A 79 10.32 -20.23 -3.94
CA ASP A 79 11.33 -19.40 -3.28
C ASP A 79 10.71 -18.17 -2.58
N PRO A 80 10.22 -18.34 -1.33
CA PRO A 80 9.47 -17.30 -0.62
C PRO A 80 10.29 -16.08 -0.22
N ILE A 81 11.62 -16.20 -0.15
CA ILE A 81 12.51 -15.15 0.38
C ILE A 81 13.31 -14.51 -0.75
N TRP A 82 13.84 -15.31 -1.68
CA TRP A 82 14.76 -14.87 -2.73
C TRP A 82 14.18 -15.00 -4.14
N GLY A 83 12.93 -15.47 -4.23
CA GLY A 83 12.21 -15.55 -5.48
C GLY A 83 12.16 -14.19 -6.16
N ASP A 84 11.83 -14.20 -7.44
CA ASP A 84 11.81 -13.00 -8.25
C ASP A 84 10.40 -12.67 -8.74
N PRO A 85 9.46 -12.26 -7.86
CA PRO A 85 8.08 -12.18 -8.24
C PRO A 85 7.83 -10.71 -8.52
N ALA A 86 7.85 -10.34 -9.80
CA ALA A 86 7.36 -9.04 -10.25
C ALA A 86 5.96 -8.73 -9.65
N ARG A 87 5.16 -9.77 -9.38
CA ARG A 87 3.87 -9.71 -8.69
C ARG A 87 3.97 -9.35 -7.20
N VAL A 88 4.95 -9.89 -6.47
CA VAL A 88 5.22 -9.49 -5.07
C VAL A 88 5.70 -8.04 -5.03
N LYS A 89 6.61 -7.64 -5.93
CA LYS A 89 7.04 -6.24 -6.05
C LYS A 89 5.88 -5.30 -6.34
N LEU A 90 4.98 -5.68 -7.24
CA LEU A 90 3.75 -4.95 -7.52
C LEU A 90 2.91 -4.79 -6.24
N ASN A 91 2.66 -5.89 -5.51
CA ASN A 91 1.86 -5.85 -4.28
C ASN A 91 2.48 -4.94 -3.20
N ILE A 92 3.79 -5.08 -2.97
CA ILE A 92 4.54 -4.28 -1.98
C ILE A 92 4.61 -2.80 -2.40
N ALA A 93 4.83 -2.51 -3.68
CA ALA A 93 4.86 -1.13 -4.18
C ALA A 93 3.48 -0.46 -4.06
N THR A 94 2.40 -1.17 -4.39
CA THR A 94 1.03 -0.69 -4.18
C THR A 94 0.75 -0.42 -2.70
N ALA A 95 1.15 -1.35 -1.82
CA ALA A 95 1.02 -1.18 -0.37
C ALA A 95 1.81 0.02 0.15
N SER A 96 3.03 0.23 -0.36
CA SER A 96 3.87 1.37 0.01
C SER A 96 3.22 2.70 -0.37
N GLY A 97 2.64 2.80 -1.57
CA GLY A 97 1.91 4.00 -2.01
C GLY A 97 0.70 4.30 -1.12
N TYR A 98 -0.05 3.28 -0.71
CA TYR A 98 -1.12 3.43 0.29
C TYR A 98 -0.56 3.94 1.62
N LEU A 99 0.46 3.29 2.19
CA LEU A 99 0.98 3.65 3.51
C LEU A 99 1.51 5.09 3.55
N ILE A 100 2.15 5.56 2.48
CA ILE A 100 2.55 6.97 2.36
C ILE A 100 1.32 7.89 2.33
N SER A 101 0.29 7.51 1.57
CA SER A 101 -0.96 8.26 1.49
C SER A 101 -1.69 8.34 2.84
N ASP A 102 -1.83 7.21 3.52
CA ASP A 102 -2.52 7.12 4.81
C ASP A 102 -1.74 7.86 5.90
N LEU A 103 -0.41 7.74 5.92
CA LEU A 103 0.43 8.53 6.82
C LEU A 103 0.27 10.04 6.59
N LEU A 104 0.23 10.50 5.34
CA LEU A 104 -0.04 11.91 5.03
C LEU A 104 -1.41 12.35 5.56
N ILE A 105 -2.45 11.54 5.34
CA ILE A 105 -3.82 11.82 5.82
C ILE A 105 -3.86 11.90 7.35
N ILE A 106 -3.18 10.97 8.04
CA ILE A 106 -3.05 10.95 9.50
C ILE A 106 -2.37 12.23 10.01
N LEU A 107 -1.24 12.62 9.40
CA LEU A 107 -0.49 13.81 9.81
C LEU A 107 -1.30 15.10 9.59
N LEU A 108 -2.02 15.21 8.46
CA LEU A 108 -2.85 16.38 8.16
C LEU A 108 -4.11 16.46 9.04
N ASN A 109 -4.63 15.32 9.52
CA ASN A 109 -5.83 15.23 10.34
C ASN A 109 -5.52 14.76 11.77
N TRP A 110 -4.37 15.15 12.31
CA TRP A 110 -3.84 14.66 13.58
C TRP A 110 -4.83 14.74 14.75
N LYS A 111 -5.62 15.82 14.82
CA LYS A 111 -6.61 16.01 15.91
C LYS A 111 -7.75 14.98 15.89
N VAL A 112 -7.99 14.33 14.75
CA VAL A 112 -9.14 13.43 14.54
C VAL A 112 -8.70 11.97 14.50
N ILE A 113 -7.64 11.66 13.76
CA ILE A 113 -7.18 10.28 13.50
C ILE A 113 -5.69 10.07 13.84
N GLY A 114 -5.03 11.04 14.46
CA GLY A 114 -3.63 10.96 14.82
C GLY A 114 -3.37 9.95 15.94
N ASP A 115 -2.49 8.97 15.67
CA ASP A 115 -2.00 8.02 16.67
C ASP A 115 -0.50 7.75 16.44
N LYS A 116 0.30 7.88 17.51
CA LYS A 116 1.75 7.63 17.49
C LYS A 116 2.06 6.17 17.10
N PHE A 117 1.25 5.21 17.55
CA PHE A 117 1.43 3.80 17.20
C PHE A 117 1.16 3.57 15.72
N PHE A 118 0.17 4.26 15.13
CA PHE A 118 -0.07 4.19 13.69
C PHE A 118 1.10 4.78 12.90
N VAL A 119 1.66 5.92 13.33
CA VAL A 119 2.85 6.48 12.68
C VAL A 119 4.03 5.50 12.73
N ILE A 120 4.32 4.92 13.90
CA ILE A 120 5.42 3.95 14.05
C ILE A 120 5.16 2.72 13.18
N HIS A 121 3.93 2.19 13.17
CA HIS A 121 3.54 1.07 12.33
C HIS A 121 3.79 1.36 10.84
N HIS A 122 3.36 2.52 10.35
CA HIS A 122 3.56 2.93 8.96
C HIS A 122 5.04 3.04 8.61
N CYS A 123 5.84 3.70 9.45
CA CYS A 123 7.27 3.83 9.25
C CYS A 123 7.99 2.47 9.25
N ALA A 124 7.63 1.57 10.16
CA ALA A 124 8.19 0.22 10.22
C ALA A 124 7.84 -0.60 8.97
N ALA A 125 6.57 -0.59 8.56
CA ALA A 125 6.11 -1.27 7.35
C ALA A 125 6.78 -0.72 6.08
N LEU A 126 6.85 0.61 5.93
CA LEU A 126 7.54 1.25 4.81
C LEU A 126 9.03 0.93 4.78
N THR A 127 9.69 0.86 5.93
CA THR A 127 11.11 0.46 6.01
C THR A 127 11.29 -0.98 5.55
N ALA A 128 10.46 -1.91 6.03
CA ALA A 128 10.51 -3.30 5.60
C ALA A 128 10.26 -3.45 4.09
N TYR A 129 9.26 -2.76 3.56
CA TYR A 129 8.93 -2.77 2.13
C TYR A 129 10.03 -2.17 1.27
N TYR A 130 10.63 -1.06 1.70
CA TYR A 130 11.79 -0.48 1.04
C TYR A 130 12.94 -1.49 0.96
N LEU A 131 13.28 -2.16 2.07
CA LEU A 131 14.33 -3.17 2.09
C LEU A 131 14.03 -4.33 1.13
N MET A 132 12.78 -4.81 1.06
CA MET A 132 12.39 -5.87 0.12
C MET A 132 12.51 -5.45 -1.35
N LEU A 133 12.09 -4.23 -1.69
CA LEU A 133 12.18 -3.70 -3.05
C LEU A 133 13.63 -3.50 -3.51
N VAL A 134 14.52 -3.10 -2.58
CA VAL A 134 15.95 -2.91 -2.86
C VAL A 134 16.72 -4.23 -2.86
N SER A 135 16.49 -5.13 -1.90
CA SER A 135 17.30 -6.35 -1.71
C SER A 135 17.12 -7.35 -2.85
N THR A 136 15.90 -7.50 -3.37
CA THR A 136 15.63 -8.29 -4.59
C THR A 136 16.33 -7.73 -5.82
N SER A 137 16.51 -6.41 -5.87
CA SER A 137 17.25 -5.73 -6.95
C SER A 137 18.76 -6.00 -6.86
N VAL A 138 19.31 -6.05 -5.64
CA VAL A 138 20.72 -6.37 -5.38
C VAL A 138 21.03 -7.83 -5.71
N HIS A 139 20.19 -8.78 -5.29
CA HIS A 139 20.40 -10.21 -5.58
C HIS A 139 20.43 -10.50 -7.08
N ARG A 140 19.50 -9.93 -7.87
CA ARG A 140 19.53 -9.98 -9.35
C ARG A 140 20.83 -9.43 -9.95
N SER A 141 21.40 -8.38 -9.37
CA SER A 141 22.65 -7.77 -9.88
C SER A 141 23.86 -8.69 -9.66
N LEU A 142 23.87 -9.43 -8.54
CA LEU A 142 24.92 -10.37 -8.20
C LEU A 142 24.78 -11.67 -9.03
N ALA A 143 23.56 -12.22 -9.16
CA ALA A 143 23.31 -13.40 -9.98
C ALA A 143 23.67 -13.16 -11.46
N ARG A 144 23.28 -12.01 -12.04
CA ARG A 144 23.70 -11.64 -13.42
C ARG A 144 25.20 -11.44 -13.58
N ARG A 145 25.89 -10.95 -12.55
CA ARG A 145 27.36 -10.83 -12.56
C ARG A 145 28.06 -12.19 -12.48
N GLN A 146 27.41 -13.19 -11.91
CA GLN A 146 27.94 -14.55 -11.78
C GLN A 146 27.61 -15.46 -12.97
N GLY A 147 26.86 -14.97 -13.97
CA GLY A 147 26.59 -15.70 -15.21
C GLY A 147 25.72 -16.96 -15.05
N CYS A 148 24.95 -17.03 -13.95
CA CYS A 148 23.93 -18.05 -13.74
C CYS A 148 22.65 -17.67 -14.51
#